data_AF-A0A679JUD3-F1
#
_entry.id   AF-A0A679JUD3-F1
#
_cell.length_a   1.000
_cell.length_b   1.000
_cell.length_c   1.000
_cell.angle_alpha   90.00
_cell.angle_beta   90.00
_cell.angle_gamma   90.00
#
_symmetry.space_group_name_H-M   'P 1'
#
loop_
_entity.id
_entity.type
_entity.pdbx_description
1 polymer ?
#
loop_
_entity_poly.entity_id
_entity_poly.type
_entity_poly.pdbx_seq_one_letter_code
_entity_poly.pdbx_strand_id
1 'polypeptide(L)'
;MIVTSVAVVGDIVPPRERGKYQGFVGGIFGLSTVLGPLIGGYIVENFSWRWIFLINLPFGILALFVINRTFRPHLQKSDIYIDYAGAVLLGTALSMLVLVTSFGAVLVKEAPVSLFAFSLLGVVSLASFIYVETKAIDPLLPLSLFKNRTFIIAASIGLIVGLALFGSITLLPLYFQIVKGLDPTSAGWHLTPMMLGVFTSSIVSGQIIARIGRYKIFPIVGTGIMTIALMLLSRITIETTPFTASVYMLVLGLGLGMVMQILVMAVQNAVDFEQLGVATSGVTLFRSIGGCVGVAMFGAIFAFVLQREIMASAPELSAALTNPDAVAALSGEMKSAYDYFFIAALHPVFHTATLLALAAFLLSFAIEEVPLRSSITREPSSDPLLMPRDATSFDELERIVERITARENRWRVYQTAASRLGVELEPDELWLLARLGERGGQAEKDDLRKMLGPKEVRPPRPFGRLEAAGMAREAGSVIELTDKGQSVYEHLIRQREADLAHMLQDWDRNEHPEVVAMMKKMANSFASSPPVPPAFAISSSTVH
;
A
#
# COMPACT_ATOMS: atom_id res chain seq x y z
N MET A 1 5.54 1.42 -10.51
CA MET A 1 4.59 2.50 -10.86
C MET A 1 3.50 2.68 -9.79
N ILE A 2 2.57 1.73 -9.57
CA ILE A 2 1.52 1.92 -8.53
C ILE A 2 2.11 2.11 -7.13
N VAL A 3 3.09 1.27 -6.75
CA VAL A 3 3.72 1.32 -5.42
C VAL A 3 4.43 2.65 -5.16
N THR A 4 5.16 3.16 -6.16
CA THR A 4 5.86 4.46 -6.08
C THR A 4 4.90 5.64 -6.05
N SER A 5 3.77 5.59 -6.77
CA SER A 5 2.75 6.64 -6.73
C SER A 5 2.02 6.71 -5.39
N VAL A 6 1.72 5.58 -4.76
CA VAL A 6 1.11 5.53 -3.42
C VAL A 6 2.10 6.04 -2.36
N ALA A 7 3.40 5.76 -2.51
CA ALA A 7 4.44 6.29 -1.64
C ALA A 7 4.50 7.82 -1.68
N VAL A 8 4.46 8.44 -2.87
CA VAL A 8 4.48 9.91 -3.02
C VAL A 8 3.27 10.59 -2.36
N VAL A 9 2.08 9.94 -2.37
CA VAL A 9 0.91 10.46 -1.62
C VAL A 9 1.20 10.51 -0.12
N GLY A 10 1.96 9.54 0.41
CA GLY A 10 2.43 9.57 1.79
C GLY A 10 3.39 10.73 2.09
N ASP A 11 4.23 11.14 1.13
CA ASP A 11 5.20 12.23 1.31
C ASP A 11 4.52 13.60 1.39
N ILE A 12 3.43 13.76 0.63
CA ILE A 12 2.75 15.05 0.44
C ILE A 12 1.60 15.25 1.45
N VAL A 13 0.96 14.17 1.91
CA VAL A 13 -0.27 14.25 2.72
C VAL A 13 -0.01 13.93 4.20
N PRO A 14 -0.42 14.82 5.14
CA PRO A 14 -0.32 14.56 6.57
C PRO A 14 -1.01 13.25 6.99
N PRO A 15 -0.46 12.45 7.93
CA PRO A 15 -0.99 11.13 8.31
C PRO A 15 -2.48 11.09 8.62
N ARG A 16 -3.03 12.17 9.21
CA ARG A 16 -4.45 12.30 9.56
C ARG A 16 -5.39 12.32 8.36
N GLU A 17 -4.91 12.78 7.21
CA GLU A 17 -5.73 12.91 5.99
C GLU A 17 -5.50 11.75 5.02
N ARG A 18 -4.43 10.95 5.20
CA ARG A 18 -4.05 9.87 4.29
C ARG A 18 -5.18 8.87 4.03
N GLY A 19 -5.94 8.49 5.06
CA GLY A 19 -7.08 7.58 4.89
C GLY A 19 -8.19 8.13 3.96
N LYS A 20 -8.43 9.44 3.99
CA LYS A 20 -9.39 10.10 3.08
C LYS A 20 -8.88 10.09 1.64
N TYR A 21 -7.62 10.48 1.42
CA TYR A 21 -7.03 10.50 0.07
C TYR A 21 -6.84 9.10 -0.51
N GLN A 22 -6.45 8.12 0.30
CA GLN A 22 -6.37 6.72 -0.12
C GLN A 22 -7.75 6.14 -0.44
N GLY A 23 -8.79 6.54 0.32
CA GLY A 23 -10.18 6.24 -0.02
C GLY A 23 -10.59 6.80 -1.38
N PHE A 24 -10.21 8.05 -1.70
CA PHE A 24 -10.44 8.63 -3.03
C PHE A 24 -9.68 7.89 -4.14
N VAL A 25 -8.39 7.60 -3.94
CA VAL A 25 -7.58 6.86 -4.92
C VAL A 25 -8.15 5.46 -5.16
N GLY A 26 -8.53 4.75 -4.09
CA GLY A 26 -9.17 3.45 -4.18
C GLY A 26 -10.54 3.50 -4.85
N GLY A 27 -11.33 4.55 -4.58
CA GLY A 27 -12.62 4.77 -5.23
C GLY A 27 -12.51 5.04 -6.73
N ILE A 28 -11.55 5.88 -7.14
CA ILE A 28 -11.25 6.14 -8.56
C ILE A 28 -10.78 4.84 -9.22
N PHE A 29 -9.86 4.10 -8.60
CA PHE A 29 -9.38 2.83 -9.13
C PHE A 29 -10.53 1.84 -9.37
N GLY A 30 -11.45 1.73 -8.41
CA GLY A 30 -12.65 0.91 -8.53
C GLY A 30 -13.54 1.32 -9.70
N LEU A 31 -13.88 2.61 -9.76
CA LEU A 31 -14.71 3.16 -10.82
C LEU A 31 -14.08 2.95 -12.20
N SER A 32 -12.77 3.19 -12.34
CA SER A 32 -12.02 2.95 -13.57
C SER A 32 -12.02 1.47 -13.97
N THR A 33 -11.92 0.55 -13.00
CA THR A 33 -11.91 -0.90 -13.27
C THR A 33 -13.26 -1.38 -13.81
N VAL A 34 -14.37 -0.83 -13.33
CA VAL A 34 -15.74 -1.15 -13.79
C VAL A 34 -16.04 -0.51 -15.14
N LEU A 35 -15.68 0.76 -15.33
CA LEU A 35 -15.94 1.51 -16.56
C LEU A 35 -15.00 1.13 -17.72
N GLY A 36 -13.83 0.58 -17.42
CA GLY A 36 -12.78 0.25 -18.39
C GLY A 36 -13.29 -0.58 -19.58
N PRO A 37 -13.90 -1.77 -19.36
CA PRO A 37 -14.45 -2.59 -20.44
C PRO A 37 -15.52 -1.87 -21.27
N LEU A 38 -16.32 -1.01 -20.62
CA LEU A 38 -17.40 -0.29 -21.28
C LEU A 38 -16.87 0.80 -22.23
N ILE A 39 -15.96 1.63 -21.71
CA ILE A 39 -15.32 2.70 -22.49
C ILE A 39 -14.45 2.09 -23.58
N GLY A 40 -13.72 1.01 -23.28
CA GLY A 40 -12.91 0.27 -24.24
C GLY A 40 -13.74 -0.28 -25.40
N GLY A 41 -14.86 -0.94 -25.10
CA GLY A 41 -15.81 -1.43 -26.11
C GLY A 41 -16.33 -0.30 -27.00
N TYR A 42 -16.79 0.79 -26.39
CA TYR A 42 -17.31 1.96 -27.11
C TYR A 42 -16.27 2.59 -28.06
N ILE A 43 -15.01 2.69 -27.62
CA ILE A 43 -13.90 3.20 -28.45
C ILE A 43 -13.64 2.30 -29.65
N VAL A 44 -13.66 0.97 -29.47
CA VAL A 44 -13.44 0.03 -30.58
C VAL A 44 -14.58 0.09 -31.58
N GLU A 45 -15.82 0.20 -31.09
CA GLU A 45 -17.01 0.22 -31.93
C GLU A 45 -17.13 1.51 -32.76
N ASN A 46 -16.91 2.68 -32.15
CA ASN A 46 -17.17 3.98 -32.81
C ASN A 46 -15.93 4.58 -33.48
N PHE A 47 -14.74 4.19 -33.06
CA PHE A 47 -13.48 4.72 -33.58
C PHE A 47 -12.61 3.58 -34.13
N SER A 48 -11.52 3.29 -33.45
CA SER A 48 -10.56 2.27 -33.83
C SER A 48 -9.87 1.81 -32.55
N TRP A 49 -9.49 0.54 -32.51
CA TRP A 49 -8.69 -0.04 -31.42
C TRP A 49 -7.42 0.79 -31.11
N ARG A 50 -6.87 1.53 -32.10
CA ARG A 50 -5.71 2.41 -31.92
C ARG A 50 -5.95 3.50 -30.87
N TRP A 51 -7.18 3.97 -30.74
CA TRP A 51 -7.54 5.02 -29.78
C TRP A 51 -7.46 4.56 -28.32
N ILE A 52 -7.53 3.24 -28.05
CA ILE A 52 -7.25 2.69 -26.71
C ILE A 52 -5.84 3.08 -26.24
N PHE A 53 -4.88 3.19 -27.17
CA PHE A 53 -3.52 3.63 -26.87
C PHE A 53 -3.38 5.15 -26.92
N LEU A 54 -3.91 5.79 -27.97
CA LEU A 54 -3.75 7.23 -28.19
C LEU A 54 -4.38 8.08 -27.09
N ILE A 55 -5.50 7.65 -26.51
CA ILE A 55 -6.17 8.41 -25.44
C ILE A 55 -5.31 8.57 -24.20
N ASN A 56 -4.38 7.64 -23.92
CA ASN A 56 -3.49 7.71 -22.77
C ASN A 56 -2.40 8.78 -22.94
N LEU A 57 -2.03 9.11 -24.18
CA LEU A 57 -0.96 10.07 -24.49
C LEU A 57 -1.22 11.49 -23.96
N PRO A 58 -2.38 12.15 -24.21
CA PRO A 58 -2.66 13.47 -23.67
C PRO A 58 -2.72 13.49 -22.14
N PHE A 59 -3.28 12.45 -21.50
CA PHE A 59 -3.28 12.33 -20.04
C PHE A 59 -1.87 12.17 -19.47
N GLY A 60 -1.03 11.37 -20.12
CA GLY A 60 0.38 11.20 -19.76
C GLY A 60 1.17 12.50 -19.87
N ILE A 61 0.99 13.25 -20.96
CA ILE A 61 1.63 14.57 -21.16
C ILE A 61 1.16 15.55 -20.08
N LEU A 62 -0.14 15.60 -19.79
CA LEU A 62 -0.68 16.47 -18.75
C LEU A 62 -0.14 16.11 -17.38
N ALA A 63 -0.09 14.82 -17.04
CA ALA A 63 0.48 14.35 -15.77
C ALA A 63 1.97 14.71 -15.65
N LEU A 64 2.76 14.50 -16.70
CA LEU A 64 4.17 14.91 -16.75
C LEU A 64 4.33 16.42 -16.58
N PHE A 65 3.49 17.22 -17.24
CA PHE A 65 3.50 18.67 -17.11
C PHE A 65 3.22 19.12 -15.66
N VAL A 66 2.19 18.54 -15.02
CA VAL A 66 1.82 18.85 -13.64
C VAL A 66 2.92 18.43 -12.65
N ILE A 67 3.46 17.22 -12.79
CA ILE A 67 4.56 16.73 -11.95
C ILE A 67 5.78 17.62 -12.11
N ASN A 68 6.21 17.91 -13.34
CA ASN A 68 7.37 18.76 -13.61
C ASN A 68 7.23 20.17 -13.01
N ARG A 69 6.01 20.71 -12.92
CA ARG A 69 5.76 22.05 -12.40
C ARG A 69 5.57 22.10 -10.88
N THR A 70 5.07 21.01 -10.27
CA THR A 70 4.60 21.01 -8.88
C THR A 70 5.49 20.19 -7.95
N PHE A 71 6.10 19.12 -8.46
CA PHE A 71 6.89 18.20 -7.65
C PHE A 71 8.31 18.74 -7.48
N ARG A 72 8.65 19.13 -6.25
CA ARG A 72 10.02 19.49 -5.85
C ARG A 72 10.57 18.36 -4.98
N PRO A 73 11.40 17.46 -5.52
CA PRO A 73 11.93 16.34 -4.75
C PRO A 73 12.87 16.84 -3.65
N HIS A 74 12.67 16.36 -2.42
CA HIS A 74 13.66 16.46 -1.36
C HIS A 74 14.55 15.21 -1.46
N LEU A 75 15.64 15.31 -2.21
CA LEU A 75 16.59 14.21 -2.38
C LEU A 75 17.47 14.10 -1.13
N GLN A 76 17.21 13.11 -0.27
CA GLN A 76 18.25 12.59 0.61
C GLN A 76 19.14 11.66 -0.20
N LYS A 77 20.46 11.85 -0.11
CA LYS A 77 21.44 10.96 -0.74
C LYS A 77 21.49 9.67 0.08
N SER A 78 20.92 8.60 -0.44
CA SER A 78 21.21 7.23 0.00
C SER A 78 21.99 6.51 -1.10
N ASP A 79 22.94 5.67 -0.69
CA ASP A 79 23.66 4.79 -1.62
C ASP A 79 22.73 3.64 -2.03
N ILE A 80 21.95 3.86 -3.11
CA ILE A 80 21.04 2.87 -3.67
C ILE A 80 21.81 2.00 -4.66
N TYR A 81 21.93 0.71 -4.35
CA TYR A 81 22.50 -0.28 -5.26
C TYR A 81 21.36 -0.97 -6.02
N ILE A 82 21.29 -0.77 -7.33
CA ILE A 82 20.25 -1.39 -8.16
C ILE A 82 20.77 -2.71 -8.72
N ASP A 83 20.03 -3.80 -8.51
CA ASP A 83 20.34 -5.10 -9.10
C ASP A 83 19.91 -5.19 -10.58
N TYR A 84 20.73 -4.61 -11.46
CA TYR A 84 20.53 -4.68 -12.91
C TYR A 84 20.71 -6.11 -13.45
N ALA A 85 21.61 -6.89 -12.86
CA ALA A 85 21.89 -8.25 -13.31
C ALA A 85 20.67 -9.15 -13.06
N GLY A 86 20.13 -9.13 -11.84
CA GLY A 86 18.92 -9.84 -11.48
C GLY A 86 17.72 -9.41 -12.34
N ALA A 87 17.54 -8.10 -12.55
CA ALA A 87 16.47 -7.58 -13.39
C ALA A 87 16.52 -8.09 -14.84
N VAL A 88 17.71 -8.09 -15.47
CA VAL A 88 17.88 -8.58 -16.85
C VAL A 88 17.68 -10.10 -16.93
N LEU A 89 18.22 -10.86 -15.99
CA LEU A 89 18.10 -12.32 -15.97
C LEU A 89 16.65 -12.76 -15.74
N LEU A 90 15.95 -12.14 -14.78
CA LEU A 90 14.55 -12.41 -14.52
C LEU A 90 13.68 -12.01 -15.71
N GLY A 91 13.90 -10.82 -16.27
CA GLY A 91 13.20 -10.35 -17.47
C GLY A 91 13.36 -11.33 -18.63
N THR A 92 14.57 -11.78 -18.89
CA THR A 92 14.88 -12.76 -19.95
C THR A 92 14.20 -14.10 -19.69
N ALA A 93 14.28 -14.63 -18.46
CA ALA A 93 13.63 -15.89 -18.08
C ALA A 93 12.11 -15.83 -18.30
N LEU A 94 11.46 -14.75 -17.85
CA LEU A 94 10.02 -14.57 -18.01
C LEU A 94 9.62 -14.34 -19.47
N SER A 95 10.41 -13.60 -20.25
CA SER A 95 10.17 -13.44 -21.69
C SER A 95 10.26 -14.76 -22.44
N MET A 96 11.27 -15.59 -22.14
CA MET A 96 11.41 -16.91 -22.75
C MET A 96 10.26 -17.84 -22.35
N LEU A 97 9.84 -17.81 -21.08
CA LEU A 97 8.69 -18.58 -20.59
C LEU A 97 7.41 -18.23 -21.39
N VAL A 98 7.14 -16.93 -21.59
CA VAL A 98 5.99 -16.47 -22.38
C VAL A 98 6.14 -16.85 -23.85
N LEU A 99 7.32 -16.67 -24.46
CA LEU A 99 7.57 -17.04 -25.87
C LEU A 99 7.32 -18.53 -26.12
N VAL A 100 7.88 -19.39 -25.27
CA VAL A 100 7.75 -20.85 -25.37
C VAL A 100 6.29 -21.27 -25.17
N THR A 101 5.58 -20.66 -24.21
CA THR A 101 4.17 -21.02 -23.95
C THR A 101 3.22 -20.47 -25.03
N SER A 102 3.47 -19.28 -25.58
CA SER A 102 2.62 -18.68 -26.62
C SER A 102 2.85 -19.28 -28.00
N PHE A 103 4.11 -19.53 -28.38
CA PHE A 103 4.47 -20.02 -29.71
C PHE A 103 4.89 -21.49 -29.73
N GLY A 104 4.81 -22.20 -28.61
CA GLY A 104 5.28 -23.58 -28.49
C GLY A 104 4.74 -24.50 -29.58
N ALA A 105 3.44 -24.43 -29.87
CA ALA A 105 2.82 -25.27 -30.91
C ALA A 105 3.37 -25.00 -32.32
N VAL A 106 3.68 -23.74 -32.64
CA VAL A 106 4.28 -23.34 -33.93
C VAL A 106 5.75 -23.73 -33.96
N LEU A 107 6.50 -23.39 -32.90
CA LEU A 107 7.93 -23.65 -32.79
C LEU A 107 8.24 -25.16 -32.82
N VAL A 108 7.41 -26.02 -32.22
CA VAL A 108 7.57 -27.49 -32.30
C VAL A 108 7.55 -27.97 -33.76
N LYS A 109 6.68 -27.40 -34.60
CA LYS A 109 6.49 -27.82 -35.99
C LYS A 109 7.48 -27.15 -36.95
N GLU A 110 7.66 -25.85 -36.80
CA GLU A 110 8.38 -25.01 -37.79
C GLU A 110 9.83 -24.74 -37.40
N ALA A 111 10.16 -24.71 -36.10
CA ALA A 111 11.50 -24.34 -35.63
C ALA A 111 11.87 -25.04 -34.31
N PRO A 112 11.99 -26.40 -34.29
CA PRO A 112 12.19 -27.16 -33.06
C PRO A 112 13.52 -26.84 -32.36
N VAL A 113 14.55 -26.45 -33.12
CA VAL A 113 15.84 -25.99 -32.58
C VAL A 113 15.66 -24.67 -31.81
N SER A 114 14.86 -23.74 -32.32
CA SER A 114 14.56 -22.48 -31.66
C SER A 114 13.75 -22.70 -30.37
N LEU A 115 12.80 -23.63 -30.36
CA LEU A 115 12.08 -24.01 -29.14
C LEU A 115 13.02 -24.47 -28.03
N PHE A 116 13.95 -25.38 -28.38
CA PHE A 116 14.94 -25.89 -27.43
C PHE A 116 15.86 -24.78 -26.97
N ALA A 117 16.34 -23.92 -27.88
CA ALA A 117 17.20 -22.79 -27.55
C ALA A 117 16.51 -21.79 -26.59
N PHE A 118 15.24 -21.43 -26.85
CA PHE A 118 14.49 -20.51 -25.98
C PHE A 118 14.19 -21.14 -24.61
N SER A 119 13.83 -22.42 -24.60
CA SER A 119 13.59 -23.16 -23.35
C SER A 119 14.87 -23.27 -22.52
N LEU A 120 16.00 -23.61 -23.15
CA LEU A 120 17.30 -23.68 -22.50
C LEU A 120 17.73 -22.31 -21.99
N LEU A 121 17.61 -21.25 -22.81
CA LEU A 121 17.93 -19.89 -22.40
C LEU A 121 17.07 -19.43 -21.22
N GLY A 122 15.77 -19.76 -21.22
CA GLY A 122 14.88 -19.46 -20.10
C GLY A 122 15.30 -20.16 -18.80
N VAL A 123 15.59 -21.46 -18.87
CA VAL A 123 16.03 -22.25 -17.71
C VAL A 123 17.39 -21.77 -17.20
N VAL A 124 18.35 -21.52 -18.10
CA VAL A 124 19.69 -21.01 -17.74
C VAL A 124 19.59 -19.61 -17.14
N SER A 125 18.75 -18.73 -17.70
CA SER A 125 18.54 -17.38 -17.16
C SER A 125 17.91 -17.42 -15.78
N LEU A 126 16.95 -18.31 -15.54
CA LEU A 126 16.33 -18.49 -14.22
C LEU A 126 17.32 -19.07 -13.20
N ALA A 127 18.11 -20.07 -13.57
CA ALA A 127 19.14 -20.63 -12.71
C ALA A 127 20.23 -19.59 -12.37
N SER A 128 20.64 -18.81 -13.37
CA SER A 128 21.59 -17.71 -13.20
C SER A 128 21.02 -16.60 -12.32
N PHE A 129 19.73 -16.27 -12.48
CA PHE A 129 19.01 -15.31 -11.63
C PHE A 129 19.09 -15.75 -10.17
N ILE A 130 18.69 -16.99 -9.86
CA ILE A 130 18.73 -17.52 -8.48
C ILE A 130 20.15 -17.44 -7.92
N TYR A 131 21.17 -17.77 -8.71
CA TYR A 131 22.57 -17.68 -8.29
C TYR A 131 23.02 -16.24 -8.01
N VAL A 132 22.71 -15.29 -8.89
CA VAL A 132 23.06 -13.87 -8.72
C VAL A 132 22.37 -13.31 -7.48
N GLU A 133 21.11 -13.67 -7.26
CA GLU A 133 20.32 -13.22 -6.12
C GLU A 133 20.90 -13.64 -4.76
N THR A 134 21.61 -14.78 -4.72
CA THR A 134 22.32 -15.20 -3.49
C THR A 134 23.53 -14.34 -3.14
N LYS A 135 24.04 -13.56 -4.12
CA LYS A 135 25.26 -12.75 -3.99
C LYS A 135 25.01 -11.24 -4.05
N ALA A 136 23.84 -10.81 -4.51
CA ALA A 136 23.48 -9.40 -4.64
C ALA A 136 23.42 -8.72 -3.26
N ILE A 137 23.89 -7.47 -3.22
CA ILE A 137 23.88 -6.64 -1.99
C ILE A 137 22.44 -6.19 -1.67
N ASP A 138 21.69 -5.79 -2.69
CA ASP A 138 20.26 -5.45 -2.61
C ASP A 138 19.48 -6.28 -3.64
N PRO A 139 19.12 -7.53 -3.30
CA PRO A 139 18.43 -8.44 -4.22
C PRO A 139 17.02 -7.95 -4.56
N LEU A 140 16.65 -8.04 -5.83
CA LEU A 140 15.32 -7.75 -6.35
C LEU A 140 14.23 -8.65 -5.73
N LEU A 141 14.54 -9.91 -5.41
CA LEU A 141 13.68 -10.84 -4.70
C LEU A 141 14.49 -11.68 -3.69
N PRO A 142 14.65 -11.22 -2.44
CA PRO A 142 15.47 -11.88 -1.43
C PRO A 142 14.94 -13.27 -1.13
N LEU A 143 15.81 -14.27 -1.26
CA LEU A 143 15.47 -15.68 -1.06
C LEU A 143 15.02 -16.00 0.38
N SER A 144 15.31 -15.13 1.34
CA SER A 144 14.80 -15.20 2.72
C SER A 144 13.27 -15.19 2.77
N LEU A 145 12.59 -14.53 1.82
CA LEU A 145 11.12 -14.52 1.75
C LEU A 145 10.53 -15.91 1.54
N PHE A 146 11.22 -16.79 0.81
CA PHE A 146 10.79 -18.18 0.62
C PHE A 146 11.00 -19.06 1.86
N LYS A 147 11.59 -18.56 2.93
CA LYS A 147 11.53 -19.23 4.25
C LYS A 147 10.22 -18.95 4.97
N ASN A 148 9.53 -17.86 4.62
CA ASN A 148 8.26 -17.49 5.22
C ASN A 148 7.11 -18.26 4.55
N ARG A 149 6.49 -19.15 5.31
CA ARG A 149 5.37 -19.99 4.83
C ARG A 149 4.20 -19.15 4.30
N THR A 150 3.88 -18.03 4.93
CA THR A 150 2.81 -17.12 4.48
C THR A 150 3.13 -16.54 3.10
N PHE A 151 4.38 -16.14 2.86
CA PHE A 151 4.81 -15.65 1.56
C PHE A 151 4.69 -16.73 0.47
N ILE A 152 5.19 -17.94 0.71
CA ILE A 152 5.11 -19.05 -0.26
C ILE A 152 3.66 -19.34 -0.64
N ILE A 153 2.77 -19.46 0.35
CA ILE A 153 1.36 -19.76 0.12
C ILE A 153 0.68 -18.61 -0.63
N ALA A 154 0.91 -17.37 -0.22
CA ALA A 154 0.34 -16.21 -0.87
C ALA A 154 0.85 -16.03 -2.32
N ALA A 155 2.14 -16.26 -2.57
CA ALA A 155 2.71 -16.25 -3.91
C ALA A 155 2.13 -17.37 -4.79
N SER A 156 1.97 -18.57 -4.24
CA SER A 156 1.40 -19.73 -4.96
C SER A 156 -0.08 -19.52 -5.30
N ILE A 157 -0.89 -19.08 -4.35
CA ILE A 157 -2.30 -18.73 -4.61
C ILE A 157 -2.36 -17.54 -5.56
N GLY A 158 -1.48 -16.54 -5.40
CA GLY A 158 -1.38 -15.38 -6.29
C GLY A 158 -1.13 -15.79 -7.74
N LEU A 159 -0.22 -16.74 -7.97
CA LEU A 159 0.04 -17.31 -9.30
C LEU A 159 -1.21 -17.98 -9.89
N ILE A 160 -1.91 -18.80 -9.12
CA ILE A 160 -3.14 -19.48 -9.58
C ILE A 160 -4.25 -18.46 -9.88
N VAL A 161 -4.41 -17.45 -9.01
CA VAL A 161 -5.37 -16.35 -9.19
C VAL A 161 -5.05 -15.57 -10.47
N GLY A 162 -3.77 -15.28 -10.73
CA GLY A 162 -3.34 -14.66 -11.98
C GLY A 162 -3.74 -15.49 -13.19
N LEU A 163 -3.46 -16.79 -13.13
CA LEU A 163 -3.78 -17.73 -14.19
C LEU A 163 -5.29 -17.77 -14.48
N ALA A 164 -6.13 -17.91 -13.45
CA ALA A 164 -7.59 -17.90 -13.57
C ALA A 164 -8.13 -16.56 -14.11
N LEU A 165 -7.68 -15.43 -13.54
CA LEU A 165 -8.12 -14.09 -13.91
C LEU A 165 -7.87 -13.80 -15.41
N PHE A 166 -6.64 -13.98 -15.85
CA PHE A 166 -6.26 -13.63 -17.22
C PHE A 166 -6.75 -14.67 -18.24
N GLY A 167 -6.92 -15.93 -17.84
CA GLY A 167 -7.59 -16.94 -18.67
C GLY A 167 -9.04 -16.61 -18.97
N SER A 168 -9.81 -16.20 -17.96
CA SER A 168 -11.20 -15.81 -18.14
C SER A 168 -11.34 -14.50 -18.91
N ILE A 169 -10.53 -13.48 -18.60
CA ILE A 169 -10.60 -12.16 -19.26
C ILE A 169 -10.27 -12.23 -20.75
N THR A 170 -9.45 -13.19 -21.19
CA THR A 170 -9.03 -13.28 -22.60
C THR A 170 -10.01 -14.03 -23.49
N LEU A 171 -10.63 -15.12 -23.00
CA LEU A 171 -11.48 -15.99 -23.83
C LEU A 171 -12.97 -15.62 -23.79
N LEU A 172 -13.45 -15.05 -22.68
CA LEU A 172 -14.86 -14.68 -22.53
C LEU A 172 -15.33 -13.54 -23.45
N PRO A 173 -14.54 -12.48 -23.71
CA PRO A 173 -14.93 -11.49 -24.72
C PRO A 173 -15.06 -12.11 -26.11
N LEU A 174 -14.17 -13.05 -26.45
CA LEU A 174 -14.24 -13.78 -27.72
C LEU A 174 -15.49 -14.64 -27.81
N TYR A 175 -15.90 -15.31 -26.72
CA TYR A 175 -17.17 -16.02 -26.67
C TYR A 175 -18.37 -15.10 -26.95
N PHE A 176 -18.44 -13.93 -26.32
CA PHE A 176 -19.54 -13.00 -26.55
C PHE A 176 -19.57 -12.44 -27.98
N GLN A 177 -18.41 -12.13 -28.56
CA GLN A 177 -18.35 -11.56 -29.90
C GLN A 177 -18.57 -12.62 -30.98
N ILE A 178 -17.90 -13.77 -30.87
CA ILE A 178 -17.88 -14.80 -31.90
C ILE A 178 -19.12 -15.69 -31.82
N VAL A 179 -19.42 -16.26 -30.65
CA VAL A 179 -20.52 -17.23 -30.48
C VAL A 179 -21.86 -16.53 -30.28
N LYS A 180 -21.89 -15.44 -29.51
CA LYS A 180 -23.13 -14.69 -29.26
C LYS A 180 -23.40 -13.56 -30.26
N GLY A 181 -22.45 -13.26 -31.14
CA GLY A 181 -22.61 -12.23 -32.16
C GLY A 181 -22.82 -10.83 -31.58
N LEU A 182 -22.39 -10.59 -30.33
CA LEU A 182 -22.53 -9.29 -29.68
C LEU A 182 -21.45 -8.34 -30.19
N ASP A 183 -21.81 -7.06 -30.32
CA ASP A 183 -20.85 -6.00 -30.58
C ASP A 183 -19.84 -5.84 -29.42
N PRO A 184 -18.69 -5.18 -29.65
CA PRO A 184 -17.67 -5.00 -28.61
C PRO A 184 -18.16 -4.28 -27.36
N THR A 185 -19.11 -3.34 -27.48
CA THR A 185 -19.66 -2.58 -26.35
C THR A 185 -20.56 -3.46 -25.48
N SER A 186 -21.45 -4.23 -26.10
CA SER A 186 -22.30 -5.22 -25.44
C SER A 186 -21.48 -6.33 -24.79
N ALA A 187 -20.44 -6.84 -25.46
CA ALA A 187 -19.51 -7.79 -24.85
C ALA A 187 -18.79 -7.19 -23.63
N GLY A 188 -18.35 -5.93 -23.73
CA GLY A 188 -17.78 -5.16 -22.63
C GLY A 188 -18.76 -5.02 -21.45
N TRP A 189 -20.03 -4.70 -21.72
CA TRP A 189 -21.10 -4.63 -20.73
C TRP A 189 -21.24 -5.95 -19.96
N HIS A 190 -21.22 -7.09 -20.66
CA HIS A 190 -21.34 -8.40 -20.03
C HIS A 190 -20.13 -8.82 -19.17
N LEU A 191 -18.97 -8.17 -19.34
CA LEU A 191 -17.78 -8.36 -18.50
C LEU A 191 -17.78 -7.46 -17.26
N THR A 192 -18.54 -6.36 -17.26
CA THR A 192 -18.61 -5.42 -16.12
C THR A 192 -19.00 -6.07 -14.79
N PRO A 193 -19.90 -7.07 -14.71
CA PRO A 193 -20.27 -7.70 -13.45
C PRO A 193 -19.10 -8.39 -12.75
N MET A 194 -18.15 -8.94 -13.51
CA MET A 194 -16.93 -9.50 -12.93
C MET A 194 -16.14 -8.43 -12.17
N MET A 195 -15.92 -7.28 -12.80
CA MET A 195 -15.16 -6.17 -12.19
C MET A 195 -15.90 -5.59 -10.98
N LEU A 196 -17.22 -5.48 -11.05
CA LEU A 196 -18.06 -5.14 -9.91
C LEU A 196 -17.91 -6.15 -8.77
N GLY A 197 -17.91 -7.46 -9.08
CA GLY A 197 -17.69 -8.51 -8.10
C GLY A 197 -16.32 -8.39 -7.43
N VAL A 198 -15.25 -8.18 -8.18
CA VAL A 198 -13.89 -7.98 -7.64
C VAL A 198 -13.88 -6.78 -6.71
N PHE A 199 -14.37 -5.64 -7.17
CA PHE A 199 -14.33 -4.40 -6.41
C PHE A 199 -15.16 -4.45 -5.13
N THR A 200 -16.42 -4.91 -5.23
CA THR A 200 -17.34 -4.98 -4.09
C THR A 200 -16.84 -5.96 -3.04
N SER A 201 -16.40 -7.16 -3.44
CA SER A 201 -15.90 -8.16 -2.50
C SER A 201 -14.57 -7.75 -1.86
N SER A 202 -13.67 -7.08 -2.58
CA SER A 202 -12.44 -6.53 -2.00
C SER A 202 -12.71 -5.49 -0.92
N ILE A 203 -13.66 -4.57 -1.15
CA ILE A 203 -14.04 -3.57 -0.14
C ILE A 203 -14.71 -4.23 1.06
N VAL A 204 -15.71 -5.06 0.81
CA VAL A 204 -16.51 -5.69 1.87
C VAL A 204 -15.62 -6.57 2.74
N SER A 205 -14.79 -7.42 2.13
CA SER A 205 -13.86 -8.27 2.88
C SER A 205 -12.84 -7.45 3.68
N GLY A 206 -12.23 -6.42 3.08
CA GLY A 206 -11.31 -5.52 3.80
C GLY A 206 -11.95 -4.83 5.00
N GLN A 207 -13.18 -4.33 4.87
CA GLN A 207 -13.92 -3.70 5.97
C GLN A 207 -14.29 -4.69 7.07
N ILE A 208 -14.69 -5.91 6.72
CA ILE A 208 -15.01 -6.94 7.71
C ILE A 208 -13.75 -7.37 8.45
N ILE A 209 -12.63 -7.57 7.74
CA ILE A 209 -11.34 -7.89 8.33
C ILE A 209 -10.91 -6.81 9.31
N ALA A 210 -11.04 -5.53 8.95
CA ALA A 210 -10.71 -4.41 9.83
C ALA A 210 -11.54 -4.40 11.13
N ARG A 211 -12.75 -4.97 11.13
CA ARG A 211 -13.60 -5.08 12.32
C ARG A 211 -13.35 -6.35 13.13
N ILE A 212 -13.12 -7.48 12.48
CA ILE A 212 -13.03 -8.80 13.13
C ILE A 212 -11.59 -9.17 13.49
N GLY A 213 -10.59 -8.57 12.83
CA GLY A 213 -9.17 -8.87 13.04
C GLY A 213 -8.71 -10.22 12.45
N ARG A 214 -9.59 -10.92 11.71
CA ARG A 214 -9.36 -12.25 11.16
C ARG A 214 -9.49 -12.24 9.64
N TYR A 215 -8.40 -12.58 8.94
CA TYR A 215 -8.37 -12.58 7.47
C TYR A 215 -8.40 -13.96 6.84
N LYS A 216 -8.03 -15.03 7.57
CA LYS A 216 -7.86 -16.39 7.00
C LYS A 216 -9.10 -16.95 6.30
N ILE A 217 -10.30 -16.65 6.81
CA ILE A 217 -11.57 -17.11 6.23
C ILE A 217 -11.76 -16.62 4.78
N PHE A 218 -11.30 -15.41 4.46
CA PHE A 218 -11.62 -14.79 3.18
C PHE A 218 -10.89 -15.41 1.99
N PRO A 219 -9.57 -15.70 2.03
CA PRO A 219 -8.93 -16.46 0.97
C PRO A 219 -9.53 -17.84 0.77
N ILE A 220 -9.96 -18.51 1.85
CA ILE A 220 -10.61 -19.84 1.78
C ILE A 220 -11.96 -19.73 1.05
N VAL A 221 -12.84 -18.84 1.52
CA VAL A 221 -14.15 -18.64 0.89
C VAL A 221 -13.99 -18.13 -0.54
N GLY A 222 -13.08 -17.18 -0.77
CA GLY A 222 -12.84 -16.57 -2.08
C GLY A 222 -12.33 -17.57 -3.12
N THR A 223 -11.34 -18.41 -2.77
CA THR A 223 -10.85 -19.47 -3.68
C THR A 223 -11.90 -20.57 -3.90
N GLY A 224 -12.75 -20.86 -2.91
CA GLY A 224 -13.89 -21.76 -3.07
C GLY A 224 -14.93 -21.21 -4.05
N ILE A 225 -15.33 -19.94 -3.89
CA ILE A 225 -16.23 -19.24 -4.81
C ILE A 225 -15.64 -19.20 -6.23
N MET A 226 -14.36 -18.89 -6.35
CA MET A 226 -13.63 -18.88 -7.63
C MET A 226 -13.69 -20.26 -8.32
N THR A 227 -13.49 -21.34 -7.56
CA THR A 227 -13.56 -22.72 -8.07
C THR A 227 -14.96 -23.04 -8.59
N ILE A 228 -16.00 -22.69 -7.83
CA ILE A 228 -17.40 -22.85 -8.24
C ILE A 228 -17.69 -22.04 -9.51
N ALA A 229 -17.23 -20.79 -9.58
CA ALA A 229 -17.45 -19.94 -10.74
C ALA A 229 -16.80 -20.50 -12.02
N LEU A 230 -15.56 -20.98 -11.93
CA LEU A 230 -14.88 -21.61 -13.08
C LEU A 230 -15.56 -22.92 -13.48
N MET A 231 -16.08 -23.70 -12.53
CA MET A 231 -16.89 -24.88 -12.81
C MET A 231 -18.22 -24.53 -13.49
N LEU A 232 -18.84 -23.40 -13.14
CA LEU A 232 -20.04 -22.92 -13.84
C LEU A 232 -19.72 -22.45 -15.26
N LEU A 233 -18.61 -21.72 -15.44
CA LEU A 233 -18.13 -21.32 -16.76
C LEU A 233 -17.77 -22.53 -17.64
N SER A 234 -17.28 -23.62 -17.05
CA SER A 234 -17.03 -24.87 -17.78
C SER A 234 -18.30 -25.57 -18.26
N ARG A 235 -19.50 -25.08 -17.92
CA ARG A 235 -20.80 -25.62 -18.37
C ARG A 235 -21.48 -24.71 -19.40
N ILE A 236 -20.83 -23.65 -19.85
CA ILE A 236 -21.38 -22.78 -20.89
C ILE A 236 -21.61 -23.56 -22.18
N THR A 237 -22.77 -23.34 -22.78
CA THR A 237 -23.23 -23.93 -24.04
C THR A 237 -23.68 -22.84 -25.01
N ILE A 238 -23.96 -23.22 -26.27
CA ILE A 238 -24.45 -22.29 -27.30
C ILE A 238 -25.77 -21.65 -26.86
N GLU A 239 -26.58 -22.37 -26.09
CA GLU A 239 -27.88 -21.91 -25.58
C GLU A 239 -27.78 -21.02 -24.33
N THR A 240 -26.61 -20.95 -23.69
CA THR A 240 -26.45 -20.21 -22.43
C THR A 240 -26.67 -18.72 -22.67
N THR A 241 -27.65 -18.11 -21.99
CA THR A 241 -27.94 -16.69 -22.22
C THR A 241 -26.75 -15.79 -21.80
N PRO A 242 -26.52 -14.64 -22.46
CA PRO A 242 -25.46 -13.72 -22.07
C PRO A 242 -25.58 -13.25 -20.61
N PHE A 243 -26.80 -13.11 -20.11
CA PHE A 243 -27.08 -12.81 -18.72
C PHE A 243 -26.58 -13.89 -17.77
N THR A 244 -26.85 -15.16 -18.06
CA THR A 244 -26.35 -16.30 -17.25
C THR A 244 -24.82 -16.31 -17.20
N ALA A 245 -24.15 -16.08 -18.34
CA ALA A 245 -22.69 -15.99 -18.38
C ALA A 245 -22.16 -14.81 -17.54
N SER A 246 -22.82 -13.65 -17.59
CA SER A 246 -22.50 -12.50 -16.73
C SER A 246 -22.66 -12.79 -15.23
N VAL A 247 -23.66 -13.60 -14.84
CA VAL A 247 -23.81 -14.03 -13.45
C VAL A 247 -22.64 -14.91 -13.03
N TYR A 248 -22.20 -15.86 -13.86
CA TYR A 248 -21.02 -16.69 -13.56
C TYR A 248 -19.75 -15.84 -13.42
N MET A 249 -19.61 -14.82 -14.26
CA MET A 249 -18.52 -13.85 -14.18
C MET A 249 -18.57 -12.97 -12.92
N LEU A 250 -19.77 -12.56 -12.47
CA LEU A 250 -19.94 -11.87 -11.19
C LEU A 250 -19.47 -12.76 -10.03
N VAL A 251 -19.86 -14.04 -10.01
CA VAL A 251 -19.42 -15.00 -8.97
C VAL A 251 -17.90 -15.17 -9.02
N LEU A 252 -17.31 -15.26 -10.21
CA LEU A 252 -15.84 -15.30 -10.37
C LEU A 252 -15.18 -14.05 -9.77
N GLY A 253 -15.72 -12.88 -10.09
CA GLY A 253 -15.25 -11.60 -9.56
C GLY A 253 -15.31 -11.52 -8.04
N LEU A 254 -16.42 -11.96 -7.43
CA LEU A 254 -16.58 -12.02 -5.98
C LEU A 254 -15.51 -12.92 -5.32
N GLY A 255 -15.21 -14.07 -5.92
CA GLY A 255 -14.15 -14.95 -5.44
C GLY A 255 -12.77 -14.30 -5.51
N LEU A 256 -12.43 -13.71 -6.66
CA LEU A 256 -11.16 -13.05 -6.89
C LEU A 256 -10.91 -11.86 -5.95
N GLY A 257 -11.92 -11.01 -5.73
CA GLY A 257 -11.78 -9.83 -4.89
C GLY A 257 -11.61 -10.15 -3.40
N MET A 258 -12.13 -11.29 -2.92
CA MET A 258 -11.85 -11.82 -1.57
C MET A 258 -10.44 -12.41 -1.41
N VAL A 259 -9.68 -12.57 -2.48
CA VAL A 259 -8.34 -13.18 -2.42
C VAL A 259 -7.26 -12.13 -2.69
N MET A 260 -7.40 -11.36 -3.77
CA MET A 260 -6.31 -10.52 -4.30
C MET A 260 -5.71 -9.54 -3.29
N GLN A 261 -6.54 -8.79 -2.56
CA GLN A 261 -6.05 -7.80 -1.60
C GLN A 261 -5.62 -8.43 -0.27
N ILE A 262 -6.25 -9.55 0.10
CA ILE A 262 -6.03 -10.18 1.40
C ILE A 262 -4.73 -10.97 1.42
N LEU A 263 -4.32 -11.56 0.29
CA LEU A 263 -2.99 -12.18 0.19
C LEU A 263 -1.86 -11.16 0.37
N VAL A 264 -2.03 -9.96 -0.19
CA VAL A 264 -1.07 -8.86 0.00
C VAL A 264 -1.03 -8.45 1.47
N MET A 265 -2.19 -8.27 2.10
CA MET A 265 -2.28 -7.95 3.53
C MET A 265 -1.65 -9.04 4.41
N ALA A 266 -1.88 -10.31 4.10
CA ALA A 266 -1.33 -11.44 4.86
C ALA A 266 0.20 -11.46 4.80
N VAL A 267 0.78 -11.22 3.62
CA VAL A 267 2.24 -11.13 3.46
C VAL A 267 2.79 -9.90 4.16
N GLN A 268 2.13 -8.75 4.04
CA GLN A 268 2.53 -7.53 4.73
C GLN A 268 2.55 -7.69 6.26
N ASN A 269 1.63 -8.48 6.83
CA ASN A 269 1.59 -8.77 8.26
C ASN A 269 2.64 -9.82 8.70
N ALA A 270 3.15 -10.63 7.77
CA ALA A 270 4.04 -11.76 8.07
C ALA A 270 5.54 -11.45 7.88
N VAL A 271 5.89 -10.33 7.24
CA VAL A 271 7.28 -9.94 6.97
C VAL A 271 7.70 -8.72 7.78
N ASP A 272 9.00 -8.55 7.95
CA ASP A 272 9.57 -7.36 8.59
C ASP A 272 9.37 -6.12 7.72
N PHE A 273 9.31 -4.96 8.37
CA PHE A 273 8.99 -3.68 7.73
C PHE A 273 9.95 -3.32 6.59
N GLU A 274 11.24 -3.65 6.74
CA GLU A 274 12.28 -3.44 5.73
C GLU A 274 12.02 -4.23 4.44
N GLN A 275 11.36 -5.39 4.55
CA GLN A 275 11.06 -6.27 3.42
C GLN A 275 9.64 -6.08 2.87
N LEU A 276 8.84 -5.17 3.44
CA LEU A 276 7.43 -4.97 3.11
C LEU A 276 7.21 -4.68 1.61
N GLY A 277 8.04 -3.81 1.04
CA GLY A 277 7.98 -3.42 -0.36
C GLY A 277 8.31 -4.58 -1.30
N VAL A 278 9.37 -5.33 -1.00
CA VAL A 278 9.81 -6.46 -1.82
C VAL A 278 8.85 -7.65 -1.70
N ALA A 279 8.34 -7.93 -0.51
CA ALA A 279 7.36 -9.00 -0.31
C ALA A 279 6.03 -8.72 -1.02
N THR A 280 5.53 -7.48 -0.94
CA THR A 280 4.29 -7.07 -1.63
C THR A 280 4.44 -7.13 -3.15
N SER A 281 5.54 -6.61 -3.67
CA SER A 281 5.84 -6.65 -5.10
C SER A 281 6.11 -8.07 -5.58
N GLY A 282 6.72 -8.93 -4.76
CA GLY A 282 6.92 -10.35 -5.02
C GLY A 282 5.60 -11.10 -5.24
N VAL A 283 4.62 -10.97 -4.33
CA VAL A 283 3.29 -11.59 -4.52
C VAL A 283 2.63 -11.08 -5.81
N THR A 284 2.76 -9.78 -6.10
CA THR A 284 2.23 -9.18 -7.33
C THR A 284 2.92 -9.73 -8.58
N LEU A 285 4.23 -9.91 -8.53
CA LEU A 285 5.04 -10.49 -9.60
C LEU A 285 4.59 -11.92 -9.88
N PHE A 286 4.48 -12.79 -8.87
CA PHE A 286 4.01 -14.17 -9.04
C PHE A 286 2.60 -14.23 -9.64
N ARG A 287 1.72 -13.32 -9.24
CA ARG A 287 0.40 -13.17 -9.87
C ARG A 287 0.49 -12.75 -11.33
N SER A 288 1.36 -11.80 -11.68
CA SER A 288 1.58 -11.40 -13.07
C SER A 288 2.18 -12.52 -13.92
N ILE A 289 3.10 -13.31 -13.36
CA ILE A 289 3.66 -14.53 -13.99
C ILE A 289 2.53 -15.53 -14.24
N GLY A 290 1.69 -15.78 -13.23
CA GLY A 290 0.52 -16.63 -13.39
C GLY A 290 -0.41 -16.14 -14.49
N GLY A 291 -0.60 -14.82 -14.59
CA GLY A 291 -1.38 -14.19 -15.65
C GLY A 291 -0.84 -14.45 -17.05
N CYS A 292 0.45 -14.18 -17.30
CA CYS A 292 1.03 -14.38 -18.63
C CYS A 292 1.07 -15.86 -19.03
N VAL A 293 1.46 -16.74 -18.11
CA VAL A 293 1.44 -18.20 -18.31
C VAL A 293 0.02 -18.69 -18.55
N GLY A 294 -0.95 -18.16 -17.81
CA GLY A 294 -2.36 -18.52 -17.95
C GLY A 294 -2.93 -18.20 -19.32
N VAL A 295 -2.70 -16.98 -19.83
CA VAL A 295 -3.13 -16.60 -21.19
C VAL A 295 -2.52 -17.53 -22.24
N ALA A 296 -1.22 -17.78 -22.15
CA ALA A 296 -0.53 -18.61 -23.12
C ALA A 296 -0.98 -20.08 -23.06
N MET A 297 -1.05 -20.66 -21.86
CA MET A 297 -1.48 -22.04 -21.64
C MET A 297 -2.93 -22.27 -22.08
N PHE A 298 -3.85 -21.39 -21.66
CA PHE A 298 -5.25 -21.54 -22.03
C PHE A 298 -5.51 -21.22 -23.50
N GLY A 299 -4.80 -20.25 -24.08
CA GLY A 299 -4.82 -20.00 -25.51
C GLY A 299 -4.30 -21.21 -26.32
N ALA A 300 -3.23 -21.86 -25.86
CA ALA A 300 -2.70 -23.07 -26.49
C ALA A 300 -3.67 -24.26 -26.40
N ILE A 301 -4.28 -24.50 -25.23
CA ILE A 301 -5.31 -25.54 -25.05
C ILE A 301 -6.50 -25.25 -25.98
N PHE A 302 -6.99 -24.01 -25.99
CA PHE A 302 -8.08 -23.59 -26.83
C PHE A 302 -7.79 -23.82 -28.32
N ALA A 303 -6.64 -23.31 -28.80
CA ALA A 303 -6.25 -23.43 -30.19
C ALA A 303 -6.03 -24.89 -30.61
N PHE A 304 -5.41 -25.70 -29.75
CA PHE A 304 -5.18 -27.13 -30.01
C PHE A 304 -6.50 -27.90 -30.15
N VAL A 305 -7.44 -27.71 -29.22
CA VAL A 305 -8.73 -28.40 -29.25
C VAL A 305 -9.55 -27.91 -30.44
N LEU A 306 -9.63 -26.60 -30.66
CA LEU A 306 -10.37 -26.03 -31.79
C LEU A 306 -9.85 -26.55 -33.13
N GLN A 307 -8.52 -26.55 -33.32
CA GLN A 307 -7.88 -27.10 -34.51
C GLN A 307 -8.20 -28.59 -34.66
N ARG A 308 -8.10 -29.38 -33.59
CA ARG A 308 -8.38 -30.82 -33.63
C ARG A 308 -9.83 -31.12 -34.04
N GLU A 309 -10.80 -30.45 -33.43
CA GLU A 309 -12.22 -30.66 -33.70
C GLU A 309 -12.59 -30.25 -35.14
N ILE A 310 -12.09 -29.09 -35.61
CA ILE A 310 -12.30 -28.62 -36.98
C ILE A 310 -11.66 -29.58 -38.00
N MET A 311 -10.40 -29.96 -37.80
CA MET A 311 -9.72 -30.89 -38.74
C MET A 311 -10.38 -32.26 -38.79
N ALA A 312 -10.97 -32.73 -37.69
CA ALA A 312 -11.60 -34.05 -37.62
C ALA A 312 -13.01 -34.07 -38.22
N SER A 313 -13.79 -33.00 -38.03
CA SER A 313 -15.23 -33.02 -38.30
C SER A 313 -15.67 -32.09 -39.43
N ALA A 314 -14.92 -31.02 -39.72
CA ALA A 314 -15.28 -30.01 -40.71
C ALA A 314 -14.04 -29.29 -41.29
N PRO A 315 -13.18 -30.01 -42.04
CA PRO A 315 -11.91 -29.47 -42.56
C PRO A 315 -12.09 -28.26 -43.50
N GLU A 316 -13.27 -28.09 -44.11
CA GLU A 316 -13.61 -26.89 -44.87
C GLU A 316 -13.58 -25.59 -44.04
N LEU A 317 -13.70 -25.67 -42.70
CA LEU A 317 -13.55 -24.53 -41.79
C LEU A 317 -12.09 -24.24 -41.41
N SER A 318 -11.11 -24.93 -41.99
CA SER A 318 -9.69 -24.72 -41.71
C SER A 318 -9.23 -23.26 -41.86
N ALA A 319 -9.76 -22.53 -42.83
CA ALA A 319 -9.45 -21.11 -43.04
C ALA A 319 -9.86 -20.22 -41.85
N ALA A 320 -10.91 -20.60 -41.12
CA ALA A 320 -11.41 -19.88 -39.95
C ALA A 320 -10.47 -19.98 -38.73
N LEU A 321 -9.53 -20.94 -38.71
CA LEU A 321 -8.53 -21.07 -37.65
C LEU A 321 -7.50 -19.92 -37.66
N THR A 322 -7.19 -19.38 -38.84
CA THR A 322 -6.12 -18.40 -39.03
C THR A 322 -6.61 -17.04 -39.49
N ASN A 323 -7.83 -16.94 -40.02
CA ASN A 323 -8.36 -15.70 -40.59
C ASN A 323 -9.64 -15.24 -39.87
N PRO A 324 -9.60 -14.13 -39.12
CA PRO A 324 -10.78 -13.53 -38.49
C PRO A 324 -11.89 -13.16 -39.48
N ASP A 325 -11.54 -12.72 -40.69
CA ASP A 325 -12.51 -12.36 -41.72
C ASP A 325 -13.26 -13.60 -42.23
N ALA A 326 -12.58 -14.75 -42.27
CA ALA A 326 -13.22 -16.02 -42.61
C ALA A 326 -14.25 -16.44 -41.56
N VAL A 327 -14.01 -16.15 -40.28
CA VAL A 327 -14.99 -16.38 -39.19
C VAL A 327 -16.21 -15.46 -39.35
N ALA A 328 -15.99 -14.20 -39.69
CA ALA A 328 -17.06 -13.22 -39.88
C ALA A 328 -17.94 -13.51 -41.11
N ALA A 329 -17.37 -14.15 -42.14
CA ALA A 329 -18.09 -14.54 -43.35
C ALA A 329 -18.93 -15.83 -43.20
N LEU A 330 -18.78 -16.59 -42.10
CA LEU A 330 -19.54 -17.81 -41.87
C LEU A 330 -21.04 -17.50 -41.66
N SER A 331 -21.89 -18.28 -42.33
CA SER A 331 -23.34 -18.19 -42.18
C SER A 331 -23.99 -19.58 -42.20
N GLY A 332 -25.23 -19.67 -41.71
CA GLY A 332 -26.01 -20.91 -41.70
C GLY A 332 -25.34 -22.03 -40.90
N GLU A 333 -25.34 -23.24 -41.46
CA GLU A 333 -24.85 -24.46 -40.79
C GLU A 333 -23.36 -24.40 -40.44
N MET A 334 -22.52 -23.77 -41.28
CA MET A 334 -21.08 -23.64 -41.02
C MET A 334 -20.81 -22.77 -39.79
N LYS A 335 -21.61 -21.71 -39.58
CA LYS A 335 -21.47 -20.85 -38.41
C LYS A 335 -21.84 -21.61 -37.13
N SER A 336 -22.95 -22.34 -37.15
CA SER A 336 -23.39 -23.18 -36.02
C SER A 336 -22.37 -24.28 -35.69
N ALA A 337 -21.76 -24.91 -36.71
CA ALA A 337 -20.71 -25.90 -36.52
C ALA A 337 -19.46 -25.26 -35.88
N TYR A 338 -19.02 -24.09 -36.38
CA TYR A 338 -17.90 -23.36 -35.79
C TYR A 338 -18.14 -22.99 -34.33
N ASP A 339 -19.34 -22.47 -34.02
CA ASP A 339 -19.71 -22.08 -32.66
C ASP A 339 -19.74 -23.29 -31.71
N TYR A 340 -20.16 -24.46 -32.20
CA TYR A 340 -20.07 -25.71 -31.46
C TYR A 340 -18.61 -26.10 -31.15
N PHE A 341 -17.72 -26.06 -32.14
CA PHE A 341 -16.29 -26.37 -31.93
C PHE A 341 -15.61 -25.32 -31.03
N PHE A 342 -16.00 -24.06 -31.14
CA PHE A 342 -15.52 -22.98 -30.28
C PHE A 342 -15.85 -23.27 -28.81
N ILE A 343 -17.08 -23.66 -28.51
CA ILE A 343 -17.48 -24.04 -27.15
C ILE A 343 -16.81 -25.32 -26.70
N ALA A 344 -16.70 -26.33 -27.58
CA ALA A 344 -15.96 -27.55 -27.29
C ALA A 344 -14.50 -27.26 -26.88
N ALA A 345 -13.87 -26.24 -27.48
CA ALA A 345 -12.54 -25.77 -27.12
C ALA A 345 -12.47 -24.98 -25.80
N LEU A 346 -13.55 -24.33 -25.38
CA LEU A 346 -13.63 -23.64 -24.09
C LEU A 346 -13.74 -24.60 -22.90
N HIS A 347 -14.42 -25.74 -23.05
CA HIS A 347 -14.64 -26.67 -21.93
C HIS A 347 -13.33 -27.16 -21.28
N PRO A 348 -12.33 -27.69 -22.01
CA PRO A 348 -11.05 -28.13 -21.44
C PRO A 348 -10.28 -27.00 -20.75
N VAL A 349 -10.38 -25.76 -21.28
CA VAL A 349 -9.75 -24.59 -20.67
C VAL A 349 -10.33 -24.34 -19.28
N PHE A 350 -11.66 -24.23 -19.18
CA PHE A 350 -12.30 -23.98 -17.89
C PHE A 350 -12.18 -25.14 -16.93
N HIS A 351 -12.19 -26.40 -17.39
CA HIS A 351 -11.91 -27.56 -16.54
C HIS A 351 -10.51 -27.52 -15.94
N THR A 352 -9.50 -27.18 -16.75
CA THR A 352 -8.12 -27.01 -16.28
C THR A 352 -8.04 -25.85 -15.28
N ALA A 353 -8.71 -24.74 -15.54
CA ALA A 353 -8.80 -23.61 -14.63
C ALA A 353 -9.47 -23.99 -13.30
N THR A 354 -10.56 -24.77 -13.33
CA THR A 354 -11.24 -25.28 -12.14
C THR A 354 -10.32 -26.16 -11.30
N LEU A 355 -9.55 -27.05 -11.92
CA LEU A 355 -8.61 -27.91 -11.20
C LEU A 355 -7.51 -27.10 -10.50
N LEU A 356 -6.99 -26.07 -11.17
CA LEU A 356 -5.99 -25.18 -10.59
C LEU A 356 -6.60 -24.32 -9.47
N ALA A 357 -7.81 -23.82 -9.65
CA ALA A 357 -8.54 -23.09 -8.61
C ALA A 357 -8.84 -23.97 -7.38
N LEU A 358 -9.16 -25.25 -7.58
CA LEU A 358 -9.32 -26.21 -6.51
C LEU A 358 -8.00 -26.42 -5.75
N ALA A 359 -6.86 -26.47 -6.46
CA ALA A 359 -5.56 -26.52 -5.80
C ALA A 359 -5.30 -25.25 -4.96
N ALA A 360 -5.66 -24.05 -5.45
CA ALA A 360 -5.60 -22.82 -4.65
C ALA A 360 -6.52 -22.87 -3.42
N PHE A 361 -7.72 -23.44 -3.57
CA PHE A 361 -8.64 -23.65 -2.45
C PHE A 361 -8.04 -24.56 -1.39
N LEU A 362 -7.43 -25.69 -1.78
CA LEU A 362 -6.74 -26.57 -0.84
C LEU A 362 -5.53 -25.89 -0.18
N LEU A 363 -4.73 -25.15 -0.95
CA LEU A 363 -3.60 -24.37 -0.43
C LEU A 363 -4.03 -23.27 0.55
N SER A 364 -5.21 -22.69 0.37
CA SER A 364 -5.71 -21.62 1.25
C SER A 364 -5.93 -22.08 2.70
N PHE A 365 -6.20 -23.36 2.94
CA PHE A 365 -6.30 -23.91 4.30
C PHE A 365 -4.96 -23.91 5.04
N ALA A 366 -3.85 -23.99 4.30
CA ALA A 366 -2.50 -23.96 4.85
C ALA A 366 -2.06 -22.54 5.26
N ILE A 367 -2.83 -21.50 4.95
CA ILE A 367 -2.58 -20.13 5.42
C ILE A 367 -2.58 -20.12 6.95
N GLU A 368 -1.51 -19.62 7.53
CA GLU A 368 -1.39 -19.46 8.97
C GLU A 368 -2.08 -18.15 9.37
N GLU A 369 -3.00 -18.23 10.34
CA GLU A 369 -3.71 -17.04 10.82
C GLU A 369 -2.83 -16.33 11.85
N VAL A 370 -1.95 -15.46 11.36
CA VAL A 370 -1.26 -14.50 12.22
C VAL A 370 -2.28 -13.41 12.57
N PRO A 371 -2.71 -13.25 13.85
CA PRO A 371 -3.68 -12.23 14.21
C PRO A 371 -3.19 -10.86 13.73
N LEU A 372 -4.10 -10.06 13.21
CA LEU A 372 -3.78 -8.67 12.87
C LEU A 372 -3.28 -7.99 14.14
N ARG A 373 -2.09 -7.37 14.08
CA ARG A 373 -1.46 -6.72 15.25
C ARG A 373 -2.46 -5.78 15.93
N SER A 374 -2.91 -6.13 17.14
CA SER A 374 -4.12 -5.55 17.75
C SER A 374 -3.88 -4.57 18.92
N SER A 375 -2.64 -4.16 19.20
CA SER A 375 -2.38 -3.23 20.32
C SER A 375 -1.33 -2.18 19.99
N ILE A 376 -1.75 -0.92 20.18
CA ILE A 376 -0.93 0.28 20.37
C ILE A 376 -0.26 0.17 21.75
N THR A 377 0.58 -0.85 21.96
CA THR A 377 1.59 -0.84 23.01
C THR A 377 2.83 -0.34 22.31
N ARG A 378 3.07 0.98 22.43
CA ARG A 378 4.16 1.69 21.74
C ARG A 378 5.51 1.14 22.17
N GLU A 379 6.04 0.21 21.40
CA GLU A 379 7.41 0.35 20.89
C GLU A 379 7.33 1.19 19.60
N PRO A 380 8.26 2.11 19.35
CA PRO A 380 8.17 3.00 18.20
C PRO A 380 8.47 2.22 16.92
N SER A 381 7.46 1.59 16.30
CA SER A 381 7.59 1.11 14.92
C SER A 381 6.28 0.92 14.14
N SER A 382 6.36 1.34 12.86
CA SER A 382 5.73 0.79 11.65
C SER A 382 4.21 0.74 11.50
N ASP A 383 3.62 1.88 11.16
CA ASP A 383 2.44 1.97 10.29
C ASP A 383 2.89 1.65 8.83
N PRO A 384 2.20 0.77 8.07
CA PRO A 384 2.59 0.34 6.71
C PRO A 384 2.65 1.47 5.66
N LEU A 385 2.37 2.71 6.04
CA LEU A 385 2.45 3.94 5.25
C LEU A 385 3.47 4.96 5.78
N LEU A 386 4.26 4.62 6.80
CA LEU A 386 5.39 5.46 7.18
C LEU A 386 6.52 5.24 6.17
N MET A 387 7.05 6.32 5.60
CA MET A 387 8.35 6.24 4.91
C MET A 387 9.39 5.65 5.87
N PRO A 388 10.43 4.97 5.34
CA PRO A 388 11.69 4.85 6.06
C PRO A 388 12.07 6.25 6.54
N ARG A 389 12.14 6.42 7.86
CA ARG A 389 12.64 7.66 8.45
C ARG A 389 13.91 7.29 9.16
N ASP A 390 15.00 7.89 8.74
CA ASP A 390 16.29 7.89 9.44
C ASP A 390 16.20 8.76 10.71
N ALA A 391 15.18 8.53 11.53
CA ALA A 391 15.12 9.08 12.88
C ALA A 391 15.67 7.98 13.79
N THR A 392 16.74 8.28 14.53
CA THR A 392 17.21 7.37 15.56
C THR A 392 16.08 7.19 16.60
N SER A 393 16.03 6.05 17.28
CA SER A 393 15.02 5.81 18.35
C SER A 393 15.01 6.94 19.40
N PHE A 394 16.15 7.63 19.54
CA PHE A 394 16.37 8.80 20.37
C PHE A 394 15.62 10.06 19.89
N ASP A 395 15.73 10.39 18.60
CA ASP A 395 15.04 11.56 18.00
C ASP A 395 13.51 11.44 18.10
N GLU A 396 12.99 10.21 18.03
CA GLU A 396 11.56 9.97 18.10
C GLU A 396 11.04 10.01 19.55
N LEU A 397 11.87 9.60 20.52
CA LEU A 397 11.62 9.80 21.95
C LEU A 397 11.55 11.29 22.31
N GLU A 398 12.51 12.10 21.87
CA GLU A 398 12.51 13.56 22.11
C GLU A 398 11.21 14.18 21.60
N ARG A 399 10.81 13.84 20.36
CA ARG A 399 9.55 14.34 19.77
C ARG A 399 8.29 13.86 20.46
N ILE A 400 8.23 12.61 20.93
CA ILE A 400 7.05 12.08 21.64
C ILE A 400 6.87 12.84 22.95
N VAL A 401 7.96 13.03 23.71
CA VAL A 401 7.93 13.78 24.98
C VAL A 401 7.57 15.24 24.73
N GLU A 402 8.14 15.88 23.70
CA GLU A 402 7.77 17.24 23.27
C GLU A 402 6.29 17.34 22.89
N ARG A 403 5.73 16.37 22.17
CA ARG A 403 4.30 16.39 21.79
C ARG A 403 3.37 16.18 22.97
N ILE A 404 3.74 15.33 23.92
CA ILE A 404 2.95 15.08 25.14
C ILE A 404 2.96 16.34 26.00
N THR A 405 4.12 16.96 26.20
CA THR A 405 4.26 18.20 26.97
C THR A 405 3.66 19.42 26.26
N ALA A 406 3.66 19.48 24.93
CA ALA A 406 3.02 20.55 24.17
C ALA A 406 1.48 20.51 24.26
N ARG A 407 0.90 19.35 24.57
CA ARG A 407 -0.56 19.15 24.67
C ARG A 407 -1.11 19.48 26.06
N GLU A 408 -0.25 19.63 27.06
CA GLU A 408 -0.64 20.08 28.39
C GLU A 408 -0.87 21.59 28.42
N ASN A 409 -1.96 22.02 29.05
CA ASN A 409 -2.21 23.43 29.26
C ASN A 409 -1.12 23.99 30.20
N ARG A 410 -0.13 24.68 29.63
CA ARG A 410 1.06 25.18 30.35
C ARG A 410 0.69 26.01 31.57
N TRP A 411 -0.40 26.77 31.52
CA TRP A 411 -0.91 27.50 32.69
C TRP A 411 -1.15 26.58 33.89
N ARG A 412 -1.78 25.43 33.65
CA ARG A 412 -2.09 24.44 34.67
C ARG A 412 -0.84 23.72 35.18
N VAL A 413 0.15 23.51 34.32
CA VAL A 413 1.45 22.92 34.68
C VAL A 413 2.19 23.83 35.67
N TYR A 414 2.32 25.12 35.34
CA TYR A 414 2.95 26.10 36.22
C TYR A 414 2.15 26.31 37.52
N GLN A 415 0.82 26.31 37.47
CA GLN A 415 -0.03 26.40 38.66
C GLN A 415 0.14 25.20 39.61
N THR A 416 0.29 23.99 39.05
CA THR A 416 0.53 22.77 39.85
C THR A 416 1.95 22.75 40.41
N ALA A 417 2.93 23.29 39.68
CA ALA A 417 4.29 23.45 40.18
C ALA A 417 4.35 24.45 41.35
N ALA A 418 3.70 25.60 41.23
CA ALA A 418 3.63 26.61 42.29
C ALA A 418 3.00 26.06 43.59
N SER A 419 1.88 25.34 43.47
CA SER A 419 1.19 24.76 44.63
C SER A 419 1.99 23.67 45.32
N ARG A 420 2.72 22.83 44.57
CA ARG A 420 3.60 21.79 45.12
C ARG A 420 4.84 22.36 45.81
N LEU A 421 5.38 23.46 45.30
CA LEU A 421 6.51 24.16 45.90
C LEU A 421 6.10 25.01 47.12
N GLY A 422 4.80 25.17 47.39
CA GLY A 422 4.29 26.01 48.47
C GLY A 422 4.58 27.49 48.27
N VAL A 423 4.68 27.93 47.01
CA VAL A 423 5.05 29.29 46.65
C VAL A 423 3.82 30.05 46.15
N GLU A 424 3.55 31.22 46.72
CA GLU A 424 2.47 32.14 46.32
C GLU A 424 2.82 32.95 45.05
N LEU A 425 3.28 32.28 44.00
CA LEU A 425 3.57 32.90 42.69
C LEU A 425 2.53 32.47 41.66
N GLU A 426 2.13 33.42 40.80
CA GLU A 426 1.31 33.12 39.64
C GLU A 426 2.12 32.38 38.54
N PRO A 427 1.46 31.63 37.64
CA PRO A 427 2.14 30.86 36.60
C PRO A 427 3.13 31.63 35.72
N ASP A 428 2.84 32.88 35.39
CA ASP A 428 3.69 33.77 34.61
C ASP A 428 4.91 34.29 35.39
N GLU A 429 4.77 34.47 36.70
CA GLU A 429 5.85 34.85 37.62
C GLU A 429 6.81 33.67 37.85
N LEU A 430 6.27 32.46 38.00
CA LEU A 430 7.06 31.24 38.09
C LEU A 430 7.82 30.95 36.78
N TRP A 431 7.21 31.26 35.62
CA TRP A 431 7.89 31.20 34.32
C TRP A 431 9.06 32.20 34.23
N LEU A 432 8.88 33.43 34.72
CA LEU A 432 9.96 34.43 34.74
C LEU A 432 11.12 34.01 35.62
N LEU A 433 10.83 33.44 36.80
CA LEU A 433 11.85 32.88 37.69
C LEU A 433 12.63 31.74 37.01
N ALA A 434 11.92 30.81 36.35
CA ALA A 434 12.54 29.73 35.59
C ALA A 434 13.42 30.24 34.44
N ARG A 435 12.98 31.29 33.73
CA ARG A 435 13.72 31.88 32.61
C ARG A 435 14.96 32.65 33.05
N LEU A 436 14.88 33.35 34.18
CA LEU A 436 16.04 34.01 34.79
C LEU A 436 17.09 32.98 35.21
N GLY A 437 16.64 31.85 35.78
CA GLY A 437 17.52 30.72 36.14
C GLY A 437 18.23 30.11 34.92
N GLU A 438 17.50 29.88 33.82
CA GLU A 438 18.08 29.37 32.56
C GLU A 438 19.18 30.28 31.98
N ARG A 439 19.09 31.60 32.21
CA ARG A 439 20.08 32.59 31.74
C ARG A 439 21.24 32.83 32.71
N GLY A 440 21.43 31.95 33.70
CA GLY A 440 22.50 32.08 34.67
C GLY A 440 22.19 33.09 35.80
N GLY A 441 20.91 33.34 36.06
CA GLY A 441 20.45 34.16 37.18
C GLY A 441 20.35 35.65 36.90
N GLN A 442 20.69 36.14 35.70
CA GLN A 442 20.64 37.56 35.33
C GLN A 442 20.05 37.76 33.93
N ALA A 443 19.17 38.74 33.75
CA ALA A 443 18.69 39.14 32.42
C ALA A 443 18.22 40.60 32.36
N GLU A 444 18.31 41.20 31.17
CA GLU A 444 17.87 42.57 30.92
C GLU A 444 16.34 42.70 30.93
N LYS A 445 15.84 43.76 31.56
CA LYS A 445 14.40 44.00 31.81
C LYS A 445 13.59 44.13 30.51
N ASP A 446 14.17 44.78 29.50
CA ASP A 446 13.50 45.00 28.21
C ASP A 446 13.42 43.72 27.36
N ASP A 447 14.40 42.83 27.48
CA ASP A 447 14.41 41.52 26.82
C ASP A 447 13.32 40.60 27.36
N LEU A 448 13.20 40.51 28.68
CA LEU A 448 12.14 39.72 29.32
C LEU A 448 10.75 40.27 28.99
N ARG A 449 10.64 41.61 28.87
CA ARG A 449 9.39 42.27 28.50
C ARG A 449 8.95 41.96 27.08
N LYS A 450 9.87 41.94 26.11
CA LYS A 450 9.57 41.56 24.72
C LYS A 450 9.06 40.12 24.61
N MET A 451 9.57 39.22 25.46
CA MET A 451 9.17 37.81 25.48
C MET A 451 7.79 37.55 26.10
N LEU A 452 7.32 38.41 27.02
CA LEU A 452 6.00 38.30 27.65
C LEU A 452 4.82 38.62 26.71
N GLY A 453 5.07 39.20 25.53
CA GLY A 453 4.04 39.61 24.58
C GLY A 453 3.38 40.96 24.91
N PRO A 454 2.37 41.40 24.13
CA PRO A 454 1.80 42.75 24.23
C PRO A 454 1.17 43.05 25.60
N LYS A 455 1.33 44.30 26.07
CA LYS A 455 0.89 44.82 27.38
C LYS A 455 -0.59 44.58 27.70
N GLU A 456 -1.44 44.45 26.68
CA GLU A 456 -2.89 44.37 26.82
C GLU A 456 -3.41 42.99 27.26
N VAL A 457 -2.57 41.95 27.19
CA VAL A 457 -2.97 40.56 27.44
C VAL A 457 -2.63 40.08 28.86
N ARG A 458 -1.81 40.81 29.62
CA ARG A 458 -1.27 40.35 30.92
C ARG A 458 -1.38 41.39 32.04
N PRO A 459 -1.61 40.97 33.30
CA PRO A 459 -1.71 41.87 34.44
C PRO A 459 -0.41 42.65 34.67
N PRO A 460 -0.48 43.84 35.31
CA PRO A 460 0.52 44.88 35.11
C PRO A 460 1.86 44.73 35.84
N ARG A 461 2.13 43.67 36.64
CA ARG A 461 3.33 43.64 37.52
C ARG A 461 3.92 42.26 37.84
N PRO A 462 4.26 41.41 36.86
CA PRO A 462 4.86 40.10 37.17
C PRO A 462 6.23 40.23 37.86
N PHE A 463 7.00 41.29 37.58
CA PHE A 463 8.28 41.57 38.24
C PHE A 463 8.15 42.07 39.68
N GLY A 464 7.10 42.86 39.98
CA GLY A 464 6.94 43.47 41.30
C GLY A 464 6.63 42.45 42.41
N ARG A 465 6.00 41.32 42.07
CA ARG A 465 5.73 40.25 43.04
C ARG A 465 6.94 39.34 43.26
N LEU A 466 7.75 39.08 42.24
CA LEU A 466 9.03 38.38 42.39
C LEU A 466 9.99 39.13 43.34
N GLU A 467 10.00 40.46 43.24
CA GLU A 467 10.74 41.34 44.14
C GLU A 467 10.12 41.37 45.55
N ALA A 468 8.80 41.49 45.66
CA ALA A 468 8.09 41.45 46.95
C ALA A 468 8.23 40.10 47.67
N ALA A 469 8.35 39.00 46.94
CA ALA A 469 8.62 37.66 47.48
C ALA A 469 10.10 37.44 47.86
N GLY A 470 10.97 38.41 47.55
CA GLY A 470 12.41 38.38 47.80
C GLY A 470 13.15 37.38 46.92
N MET A 471 12.62 37.02 45.75
CA MET A 471 13.17 36.00 44.84
C MET A 471 14.01 36.60 43.69
N ALA A 472 13.81 37.87 43.39
CA ALA A 472 14.62 38.62 42.43
C ALA A 472 14.90 40.03 42.96
N ARG A 473 15.99 40.65 42.51
CA ARG A 473 16.38 42.02 42.84
C ARG A 473 16.63 42.80 41.55
N GLU A 474 16.15 44.04 41.50
CA GLU A 474 16.45 44.96 40.40
C GLU A 474 17.80 45.64 40.63
N ALA A 475 18.72 45.48 39.68
CA ALA A 475 20.04 46.09 39.65
C ALA A 475 20.18 46.95 38.37
N GLY A 476 19.53 48.12 38.36
CA GLY A 476 19.52 49.01 37.20
C GLY A 476 18.63 48.48 36.07
N SER A 477 19.19 48.22 34.89
CA SER A 477 18.47 47.63 33.74
C SER A 477 18.39 46.09 33.78
N VAL A 478 19.04 45.45 34.76
CA VAL A 478 19.16 44.00 34.90
C VAL A 478 18.36 43.52 36.11
N ILE A 479 17.72 42.36 35.98
CA ILE A 479 17.06 41.65 37.07
C ILE A 479 17.93 40.44 37.43
N GLU A 480 18.28 40.31 38.70
CA GLU A 480 19.10 39.22 39.24
C GLU A 480 18.29 38.35 40.20
N LEU A 481 18.45 37.03 40.16
CA LEU A 481 17.88 36.13 41.16
C LEU A 481 18.61 36.28 42.49
N THR A 482 17.85 36.31 43.59
CA THR A 482 18.43 36.22 44.93
C THR A 482 18.77 34.76 45.26
N ASP A 483 19.54 34.51 46.33
CA ASP A 483 19.81 33.14 46.81
C ASP A 483 18.52 32.34 47.04
N LYS A 484 17.46 33.03 47.50
CA LYS A 484 16.13 32.45 47.65
C LYS A 484 15.52 32.08 46.30
N GLY A 485 15.57 32.96 45.30
CA GLY A 485 15.06 32.68 43.95
C GLY A 485 15.83 31.56 43.24
N GLN A 486 17.15 31.53 43.42
CA GLN A 486 18.01 30.48 42.90
C GLN A 486 17.67 29.12 43.54
N SER A 487 17.43 29.07 44.86
CA SER A 487 17.02 27.83 45.53
C SER A 487 15.67 27.31 45.01
N VAL A 488 14.72 28.19 44.73
CA VAL A 488 13.39 27.84 44.20
C VAL A 488 13.50 27.34 42.76
N TYR A 489 14.37 27.95 41.94
CA TYR A 489 14.67 27.48 40.59
C TYR A 489 15.28 26.08 40.60
N GLU A 490 16.26 25.82 41.45
CA GLU A 490 16.88 24.50 41.56
C GLU A 490 15.88 23.42 42.03
N HIS A 491 14.97 23.77 42.94
CA HIS A 491 13.91 22.86 43.36
C HIS A 491 12.91 22.58 42.23
N LEU A 492 12.55 23.60 41.44
CA LEU A 492 11.68 23.47 40.28
C LEU A 492 12.28 22.52 39.23
N ILE A 493 13.57 22.66 38.92
CA ILE A 493 14.27 21.79 37.97
C ILE A 493 14.37 20.37 38.50
N ARG A 494 14.80 20.17 39.75
CA ARG A 494 14.88 18.83 40.38
C ARG A 494 13.53 18.12 40.40
N GLN A 495 12.46 18.86 40.66
CA GLN A 495 11.11 18.32 40.62
C GLN A 495 10.69 17.94 39.20
N ARG A 496 11.01 18.77 38.20
CA ARG A 496 10.70 18.47 36.80
C ARG A 496 11.46 17.25 36.30
N GLU A 497 12.73 17.10 36.69
CA GLU A 497 13.51 15.90 36.44
C GLU A 497 12.84 14.67 37.07
N ALA A 498 12.39 14.76 38.33
CA ALA A 498 11.69 13.66 39.01
C ALA A 498 10.35 13.28 38.33
N ASP A 499 9.56 14.27 37.90
CA ASP A 499 8.31 14.03 37.17
C ASP A 499 8.57 13.34 35.82
N LEU A 500 9.57 13.81 35.05
CA LEU A 500 10.00 13.16 33.80
C LEU A 500 10.54 11.74 34.06
N ALA A 501 11.24 11.55 35.18
CA ALA A 501 11.81 10.27 35.57
C ALA A 501 10.76 9.25 36.01
N HIS A 502 9.64 9.72 36.57
CA HIS A 502 8.47 8.88 36.88
C HIS A 502 7.71 8.49 35.60
N MET A 503 7.63 9.38 34.60
CA MET A 503 7.01 9.05 33.31
C MET A 503 7.78 7.97 32.53
N LEU A 504 9.07 7.81 32.82
CA LEU A 504 9.97 6.82 32.20
C LEU A 504 10.42 5.74 33.21
N GLN A 505 9.62 5.46 34.24
CA GLN A 505 9.96 4.48 35.28
C GLN A 505 10.16 3.04 34.76
N ASP A 506 9.57 2.72 33.61
CA ASP A 506 9.66 1.40 32.98
C ASP A 506 10.95 1.20 32.16
N TRP A 507 11.82 2.22 32.08
CA TRP A 507 13.11 2.17 31.38
C TRP A 507 14.29 2.11 32.36
N ASP A 508 15.22 1.18 32.14
CA ASP A 508 16.44 1.06 32.97
C ASP A 508 17.42 2.19 32.65
N ARG A 509 17.71 3.01 33.67
CA ARG A 509 18.58 4.19 33.57
C ARG A 509 20.05 3.85 33.38
N ASN A 510 20.45 2.62 33.71
CA ASN A 510 21.83 2.18 33.61
C ASN A 510 22.20 1.69 32.21
N GLU A 511 21.21 1.31 31.40
CA GLU A 511 21.43 0.78 30.04
C GLU A 511 21.55 1.90 28.99
N HIS A 512 21.04 3.12 29.27
CA HIS A 512 20.96 4.21 28.29
C HIS A 512 21.33 5.60 28.87
N PRO A 513 22.63 5.95 28.97
CA PRO A 513 23.07 7.25 29.51
C PRO A 513 22.61 8.47 28.69
N GLU A 514 22.33 8.27 27.40
CA GLU A 514 21.86 9.31 26.48
C GLU A 514 20.46 9.83 26.86
N VAL A 515 19.58 8.96 27.37
CA VAL A 515 18.21 9.32 27.81
C VAL A 515 18.27 10.23 29.04
N VAL A 516 19.21 9.99 29.94
CA VAL A 516 19.45 10.84 31.12
C VAL A 516 19.90 12.24 30.69
N ALA A 517 20.76 12.34 29.67
CA ALA A 517 21.19 13.62 29.12
C ALA A 517 20.04 14.37 28.42
N MET A 518 19.19 13.67 27.68
CA MET A 518 17.97 14.23 27.07
C MET A 518 17.02 14.78 28.13
N MET A 519 16.75 14.03 29.20
CA MET A 519 15.87 14.46 30.28
C MET A 519 16.37 15.74 30.95
N LYS A 520 17.67 15.84 31.22
CA LYS A 520 18.28 17.06 31.75
C LYS A 520 18.11 18.25 30.80
N LYS A 521 18.33 18.03 29.50
CA LYS A 521 18.14 19.05 28.46
C LYS A 521 16.68 19.53 28.40
N MET A 522 15.71 18.62 28.49
CA MET A 522 14.27 18.95 28.48
C MET A 522 13.79 19.61 29.77
N ALA A 523 14.31 19.19 30.93
CA ALA A 523 14.05 19.86 32.21
C ALA A 523 14.55 21.32 32.17
N ASN A 524 15.71 21.55 31.55
CA ASN A 524 16.29 22.88 31.36
C ASN A 524 15.63 23.72 30.25
N SER A 525 14.75 23.15 29.42
CA SER A 525 14.01 23.90 28.38
C SER A 525 12.58 24.25 28.79
N PHE A 526 12.26 24.09 30.07
CA PHE A 526 10.91 24.26 30.63
C PHE A 526 10.36 25.68 30.43
N ALA A 527 11.20 26.72 30.40
CA ALA A 527 10.78 28.11 30.23
C ALA A 527 10.84 28.61 28.77
N SER A 528 10.89 27.73 27.78
CA SER A 528 11.02 28.10 26.36
C SER A 528 9.89 28.98 25.78
N SER A 529 8.66 28.92 26.30
CA SER A 529 7.60 29.88 25.93
C SER A 529 6.63 30.15 27.08
N PRO A 530 6.12 31.39 27.20
CA PRO A 530 5.41 31.83 28.39
C PRO A 530 4.00 31.22 28.49
N PRO A 531 3.48 30.97 29.72
CA PRO A 531 2.13 30.45 29.92
C PRO A 531 1.08 31.49 29.49
N VAL A 532 -0.08 31.00 29.03
CA VAL A 532 -1.23 31.82 28.59
C VAL A 532 -2.45 31.49 29.46
N PRO A 533 -3.14 32.49 30.06
CA PRO A 533 -4.29 32.22 30.91
C PRO A 533 -5.45 31.54 30.15
N PRO A 534 -6.25 30.68 30.79
CA PRO A 534 -7.37 29.97 30.15
C PRO A 534 -8.40 30.89 29.47
N ALA A 535 -8.61 32.11 30.02
CA ALA A 535 -9.53 33.10 29.48
C ALA A 535 -9.11 33.66 28.11
N PHE A 536 -7.81 33.62 27.77
CA PHE A 536 -7.25 34.11 26.51
C PHE A 536 -6.95 32.99 25.50
N ALA A 537 -7.02 31.72 25.92
CA ALA A 537 -6.72 30.58 25.06
C ALA A 537 -7.78 30.36 23.95
N ILE A 538 -9.03 30.81 24.16
CA ILE A 538 -10.17 30.55 23.27
C ILE A 538 -10.05 31.30 21.92
N SER A 539 -9.29 32.39 21.83
CA SER A 539 -9.10 33.13 20.56
C SER A 539 -7.94 32.61 19.71
N SER A 540 -7.09 31.73 20.25
CA SER A 540 -5.87 31.25 19.58
C SER A 540 -6.00 29.89 18.90
N SER A 541 -7.11 29.17 19.11
CA SER A 541 -7.35 27.84 18.51
C SER A 541 -7.99 27.90 17.11
N THR A 542 -8.09 29.08 16.48
CA THR A 542 -8.59 29.25 15.11
C THR A 542 -7.54 29.82 14.18
N VAL A 543 -6.29 29.39 14.26
CA VAL A 543 -5.31 29.55 13.17
C VAL A 543 -4.33 28.38 13.18
N HIS A 544 -4.43 27.58 12.11
CA HIS A 544 -3.56 26.48 11.63
C HIS A 544 -3.71 25.07 12.23
#